data_AF-A0A936EPT6-F1
#
_entry.id   AF-A0A936EPT6-F1
#
_cell.length_a   1.000
_cell.length_b   1.000
_cell.length_c   1.000
_cell.angle_alpha   90.00
_cell.angle_beta   90.00
_cell.angle_gamma   90.00
#
_symmetry.space_group_name_H-M   'P 1'
#
loop_
_entity.id
_entity.type
_entity.pdbx_description
1 polymer ?
#
loop_
_entity_poly.entity_id
_entity_poly.type
_entity_poly.pdbx_seq_one_letter_code
_entity_poly.pdbx_strand_id
1 'polypeptide(L)'
;MVLGPDGKPVNTGSETFTTREEVAMPFTAKMPVDLETAKKKNVEFAFVPGTDFIQGAYTVQIYQNGFLIGQGTRELKKGGLFS
;
A
#
# COMPACT_ATOMS: atom_id res chain seq x y z
N MET A 1 2.29 -2.10 -0.92
CA MET A 1 1.29 -2.06 -2.01
C MET A 1 -0.04 -1.61 -1.45
N VAL A 2 -0.73 -0.72 -2.14
CA VAL A 2 -2.08 -0.28 -1.79
C VAL A 2 -3.05 -0.84 -2.83
N LEU A 3 -4.11 -1.48 -2.36
CA LEU A 3 -5.23 -1.95 -3.15
C LEU A 3 -6.42 -1.00 -2.96
N GLY A 4 -7.03 -0.59 -4.07
CA GLY A 4 -8.27 0.17 -4.04
C GLY A 4 -9.48 -0.68 -3.59
N PRO A 5 -10.64 -0.03 -3.37
CA PRO A 5 -11.89 -0.73 -3.04
C PRO A 5 -12.34 -1.72 -4.12
N ASP A 6 -11.86 -1.55 -5.35
CA ASP A 6 -12.08 -2.43 -6.50
C ASP A 6 -11.10 -3.61 -6.57
N GLY A 7 -10.20 -3.73 -5.58
CA GLY A 7 -9.16 -4.76 -5.52
C GLY A 7 -8.00 -4.52 -6.48
N LYS A 8 -7.94 -3.38 -7.18
CA LYS A 8 -6.83 -3.08 -8.10
C LYS A 8 -5.67 -2.38 -7.38
N PRO A 9 -4.42 -2.65 -7.79
CA PRO A 9 -3.27 -1.93 -7.26
C PRO A 9 -3.38 -0.45 -7.58
N VAL A 10 -3.25 0.40 -6.56
CA VAL A 10 -2.97 1.82 -6.77
C VAL A 10 -1.50 1.91 -7.17
N ASN A 11 -1.27 2.02 -8.47
CA ASN A 11 0.06 2.10 -9.03
C ASN A 11 0.45 3.56 -9.28
N THR A 12 1.63 3.94 -8.82
CA THR A 12 2.23 5.27 -8.97
C THR A 12 3.42 5.27 -9.93
N GLY A 13 3.84 4.10 -10.43
CA GLY A 13 5.00 3.96 -11.33
C GLY A 13 4.98 2.69 -12.18
N SER A 14 6.07 2.41 -12.88
CA SER A 14 6.22 1.20 -13.71
C SER A 14 7.05 0.09 -13.03
N GLU A 15 7.60 0.37 -11.85
CA GLU A 15 8.46 -0.56 -11.15
C GLU A 15 7.66 -1.70 -10.50
N THR A 16 8.32 -2.87 -10.40
CA THR A 16 7.79 -4.06 -9.76
C THR A 16 8.80 -4.64 -8.78
N PHE A 17 8.32 -5.50 -7.88
CA PHE A 17 9.16 -6.36 -7.06
C PHE A 17 8.76 -7.82 -7.31
N THR A 18 9.70 -8.73 -7.13
CA THR A 18 9.46 -10.17 -7.29
C THR A 18 9.03 -10.77 -5.95
N THR A 19 7.93 -11.51 -5.93
CA THR A 19 7.50 -12.29 -4.77
C THR A 19 8.31 -13.58 -4.63
N ARG A 20 8.09 -14.31 -3.53
CA ARG A 20 8.71 -15.64 -3.36
C ARG A 20 8.20 -16.69 -4.35
N GLU A 21 7.05 -16.44 -4.96
CA GLU A 21 6.45 -17.27 -6.00
C GLU A 21 6.94 -16.86 -7.40
N GLU A 22 8.00 -16.04 -7.48
CA GLU A 22 8.58 -15.51 -8.72
C GLU A 22 7.62 -14.65 -9.55
N VAL A 23 6.59 -14.10 -8.91
CA VAL A 23 5.62 -13.20 -9.56
C VAL A 23 6.10 -11.76 -9.43
N ALA A 24 6.18 -11.05 -10.56
CA ALA A 24 6.43 -9.60 -10.56
C ALA A 24 5.14 -8.85 -10.18
N MET A 25 5.15 -8.16 -9.05
CA MET A 25 4.02 -7.36 -8.57
C MET A 25 4.35 -5.86 -8.55
N PRO A 26 3.41 -4.98 -8.95
CA PRO A 26 3.60 -3.54 -8.82
C PRO A 26 3.60 -3.13 -7.34
N PHE A 27 4.14 -1.95 -7.05
CA PHE A 27 4.05 -1.35 -5.72
C PHE A 27 3.71 0.13 -5.78
N THR A 28 3.11 0.64 -4.70
CA THR A 28 2.69 2.05 -4.57
C THR A 28 3.79 2.94 -3.98
N ALA A 29 4.57 2.40 -3.05
CA ALA A 29 5.69 3.07 -2.41
C ALA A 29 6.76 2.05 -2.02
N LYS A 30 8.04 2.46 -2.12
CA LYS A 30 9.21 1.73 -1.64
C LYS A 30 9.95 2.64 -0.67
N MET A 31 10.17 2.16 0.54
CA MET A 31 10.76 2.98 1.60
C MET A 31 11.75 2.13 2.42
N PRO A 32 12.92 2.67 2.77
CA PRO A 32 13.78 2.03 3.77
C PRO A 32 13.06 2.04 5.12
N VAL A 33 12.99 0.88 5.76
CA VAL A 33 12.42 0.73 7.11
C VAL A 33 13.43 0.00 7.97
N ASP A 34 13.89 0.67 9.02
CA ASP A 34 14.71 0.03 10.04
C ASP A 34 13.81 -0.86 10.90
N LEU A 35 13.93 -2.17 10.69
CA LEU A 35 13.20 -3.18 11.44
C LEU A 35 14.04 -3.63 12.63
N GLU A 36 13.46 -3.49 13.82
CA GLU A 36 14.03 -4.01 15.06
C GLU A 36 13.13 -5.13 15.60
N THR A 37 13.74 -6.24 16.00
CA THR A 37 13.01 -7.40 16.52
C THR A 37 12.14 -7.01 17.72
N ALA A 38 10.90 -7.49 17.73
CA ALA A 38 9.91 -7.25 18.78
C ALA A 38 9.50 -5.78 18.98
N LYS A 39 9.81 -4.86 18.06
CA LYS A 39 9.32 -3.48 18.10
C LYS A 39 8.29 -3.23 17.01
N LYS A 40 7.18 -2.56 17.38
CA LYS A 40 6.22 -2.03 16.41
C LYS A 40 6.82 -0.79 15.75
N LYS A 41 6.76 -0.72 14.42
CA LYS A 41 7.15 0.45 13.65
C LYS A 41 5.93 0.96 12.89
N ASN A 42 5.61 2.23 13.08
CA ASN A 42 4.60 2.89 12.26
C ASN A 42 5.21 3.20 10.89
N VAL A 43 4.49 2.86 9.84
CA VAL A 43 4.86 3.12 8.46
C VAL A 43 3.83 4.08 7.89
N GLU A 44 4.29 5.25 7.48
CA GLU A 44 3.47 6.30 6.90
C GLU A 44 4.10 6.73 5.58
N PHE A 45 3.27 6.88 4.55
CA PHE A 45 3.70 7.36 3.24
C PHE A 45 2.53 8.07 2.56
N ALA A 46 2.85 9.10 1.80
CA ALA A 46 1.91 9.72 0.89
C ALA A 46 1.98 9.04 -0.47
N PHE A 47 0.85 8.95 -1.17
CA PHE A 47 0.81 8.58 -2.58
C PHE A 47 -0.23 9.45 -3.28
N VAL A 48 -0.02 9.70 -4.56
CA VAL A 48 -1.00 10.39 -5.41
C VAL A 48 -1.55 9.33 -6.37
N PRO A 49 -2.82 8.92 -6.26
CA PRO A 49 -3.42 8.09 -7.28
C PRO A 49 -3.39 8.86 -8.60
N GLY A 50 -3.02 8.21 -9.71
CA GLY A 50 -2.96 8.86 -11.04
C GLY A 50 -4.33 9.32 -11.58
N THR A 51 -5.40 9.05 -10.83
CA THR A 51 -6.78 9.46 -11.05
C THR A 51 -7.38 9.96 -9.72
N ASP A 52 -8.61 10.46 -9.76
CA ASP A 52 -9.39 10.65 -8.54
C ASP A 52 -9.43 9.37 -7.71
N PHE A 53 -9.42 9.52 -6.38
CA PHE A 53 -9.57 8.39 -5.48
C PHE A 53 -11.02 7.89 -5.49
N ILE A 54 -11.20 6.60 -5.22
CA ILE A 54 -12.50 5.94 -5.10
C ILE A 54 -12.86 5.92 -3.61
N GLN A 55 -14.06 6.34 -3.24
CA GLN A 55 -14.47 6.22 -1.83
C GLN A 55 -14.60 4.74 -1.44
N GLY A 56 -14.11 4.38 -0.24
CA GLY A 56 -14.24 3.03 0.30
C GLY A 56 -12.98 2.51 0.98
N ALA A 57 -12.94 1.20 1.17
CA ALA A 57 -11.87 0.51 1.88
C ALA A 57 -10.64 0.28 1.00
N TYR A 58 -9.50 0.85 1.39
CA TYR A 58 -8.20 0.59 0.79
C TYR A 58 -7.42 -0.39 1.65
N THR A 59 -6.81 -1.40 1.04
CA THR A 59 -5.97 -2.38 1.73
C THR A 59 -4.50 -2.06 1.50
N VAL A 60 -3.76 -1.84 2.58
CA VAL A 60 -2.31 -1.64 2.58
C VAL A 60 -1.65 -2.95 2.92
N GLN A 61 -0.74 -3.41 2.06
CA GLN A 61 0.08 -4.61 2.23
C GLN A 61 1.55 -4.22 2.29
N ILE A 62 2.29 -4.76 3.26
CA ILE A 62 3.72 -4.51 3.45
C ILE A 62 4.48 -5.77 3.07
N TYR A 63 5.38 -5.64 2.09
CA TYR A 63 6.22 -6.74 1.62
C TYR A 63 7.67 -6.50 1.98
N GLN A 64 8.36 -7.57 2.38
CA GLN A 64 9.81 -7.58 2.60
C GLN A 64 10.39 -8.87 2.00
N ASN A 65 11.39 -8.74 1.11
CA ASN A 65 12.06 -9.86 0.45
C ASN A 65 11.07 -10.88 -0.16
N GLY A 66 10.00 -10.37 -0.78
CA GLY A 66 8.95 -11.17 -1.41
C GLY A 66 7.91 -11.78 -0.46
N PHE A 67 8.00 -11.56 0.85
CA PHE A 67 7.02 -12.02 1.84
C PHE A 67 6.07 -10.90 2.25
N LEU A 68 4.77 -11.21 2.38
CA LEU A 68 3.80 -10.34 3.04
C LEU A 68 4.04 -10.40 4.56
N ILE A 69 4.47 -9.29 5.15
CA ILE A 69 4.80 -9.21 6.59
C ILE A 69 3.76 -8.44 7.40
N GLY A 70 2.78 -7.82 6.73
CA GLY A 70 1.69 -7.12 7.39
C GLY A 70 0.67 -6.58 6.41
N GLN A 71 -0.56 -6.43 6.88
CA GLN A 71 -1.62 -5.75 6.15
C GLN A 71 -2.52 -4.93 7.08
N GLY A 72 -3.22 -3.96 6.52
CA GLY A 72 -4.28 -3.23 7.21
C GLY A 72 -5.20 -2.53 6.22
N THR A 73 -6.41 -2.19 6.67
CA THR A 73 -7.40 -1.51 5.83
C THR A 73 -7.65 -0.09 6.35
N ARG A 74 -7.80 0.86 5.42
CA ARG A 74 -8.15 2.25 5.70
C ARG A 74 -9.29 2.69 4.81
N GLU A 75 -10.36 3.21 5.42
CA GLU A 75 -11.49 3.74 4.66
C GLU A 75 -11.21 5.18 4.26
N LEU A 76 -11.24 5.47 2.96
CA LEU A 76 -11.12 6.82 2.42
C LEU A 76 -12.49 7.34 2.03
N LYS A 77 -12.82 8.54 2.49
CA LYS A 77 -14.08 9.24 2.23
C LYS A 77 -13.77 10.63 1.69
N LYS A 78 -14.69 11.20 0.93
CA LYS A 78 -14.58 12.60 0.51
C LYS A 78 -14.72 13.48 1.75
N GLY A 79 -13.66 14.22 2.06
CA GLY A 79 -13.71 15.25 3.08
C GLY A 79 -14.63 16.38 2.66
N GLY A 80 -15.45 16.86 3.59
CA GLY A 80 -16.34 18.00 3.42
C GLY A 80 -16.70 18.56 4.79
N LEU A 81 -17.04 19.85 4.85
CA LEU A 81 -17.38 20.54 6.09
C LEU A 81 -18.61 19.95 6.82
N PHE A 82 -19.30 18.99 6.19
CA PHE A 82 -20.49 18.29 6.69
C PHE A 82 -20.46 16.76 6.46
N SER A 83 -19.27 16.17 6.31
CA SER A 83 -19.06 14.70 6.22
C SER A 83 -19.02 14.07 7.60
#